data_AF-A0A379SRG7-F1
#
_entry.id   AF-A0A379SRG7-F1
#
_cell.length_a   1.000
_cell.length_b   1.000
_cell.length_c   1.000
_cell.angle_alpha   90.00
_cell.angle_beta   90.00
_cell.angle_gamma   90.00
#
_symmetry.space_group_name_H-M   'P 1'
#
loop_
_entity.id
_entity.type
_entity.pdbx_description
1 polymer ?
#
loop_
_entity_poly.entity_id
_entity_poly.type
_entity_poly.pdbx_seq_one_letter_code
_entity_poly.pdbx_strand_id
1 'polypeptide(L)'
;MKEVEKNEIKRLSDRLDAIRHQQAGLSLVESADKYAELEKEKETLEAEIIRLREVHSQKLSKEAQKLMNLPFRRAITKKRAGRYGQTQKKRTRSDRGAPDDGAGPGNGAQRDDRL
;
A
#
# COMPACT_ATOMS: atom_id res chain seq x y z
N MET A 1 -13.45 6.73 9.47
CA MET A 1 -13.98 5.96 8.33
C MET A 1 -13.12 4.72 8.20
N LYS A 2 -13.76 3.56 8.05
CA LYS A 2 -13.25 2.25 8.46
C LYS A 2 -11.87 1.96 7.84
N GLU A 3 -10.81 1.96 8.65
CA GLU A 3 -9.49 1.40 8.29
C GLU A 3 -9.50 -0.14 8.32
N VAL A 4 -10.68 -0.74 8.43
CA VAL A 4 -10.85 -2.17 8.65
C VAL A 4 -10.33 -2.93 7.44
N GLU A 5 -10.62 -2.48 6.21
CA GLU A 5 -10.13 -3.13 5.01
C GLU A 5 -8.60 -3.05 4.88
N LYS A 6 -8.00 -1.90 5.24
CA LYS A 6 -6.54 -1.74 5.21
C LYS A 6 -5.86 -2.63 6.26
N ASN A 7 -6.45 -2.72 7.46
CA ASN A 7 -5.96 -3.59 8.53
C ASN A 7 -6.12 -5.07 8.18
N GLU A 8 -7.21 -5.44 7.50
CA GLU A 8 -7.44 -6.82 7.07
C GLU A 8 -6.49 -7.21 5.92
N ILE A 9 -6.24 -6.32 4.95
CA ILE A 9 -5.19 -6.52 3.94
C ILE A 9 -3.84 -6.76 4.60
N LYS A 10 -3.51 -5.99 5.64
CA LYS A 10 -2.25 -6.16 6.38
C LYS A 10 -2.19 -7.53 7.07
N ARG A 11 -3.22 -7.90 7.82
CA ARG A 11 -3.30 -9.21 8.49
C ARG A 11 -3.19 -10.39 7.53
N LEU A 12 -3.90 -10.33 6.41
CA LEU A 12 -3.87 -11.36 5.39
C LEU A 12 -2.49 -11.43 4.72
N SER A 13 -1.85 -10.29 4.48
CA SER A 13 -0.48 -10.23 3.96
C SER A 13 0.54 -10.82 4.94
N ASP A 14 0.44 -10.46 6.23
CA ASP A 14 1.33 -10.98 7.28
C ASP A 14 1.17 -12.52 7.41
N ARG A 15 -0.07 -13.04 7.30
CA ARG A 15 -0.34 -14.48 7.29
C ARG A 15 0.21 -15.17 6.05
N LEU A 16 0.11 -14.55 4.88
CA LEU A 16 0.69 -15.04 3.63
C LEU A 16 2.21 -15.17 3.73
N ASP A 17 2.86 -14.17 4.33
CA ASP A 17 4.31 -14.15 4.50
C ASP A 17 4.77 -15.23 5.50
N ALA A 18 4.01 -15.45 6.57
CA ALA A 18 4.24 -16.56 7.49
C ALA A 18 4.14 -17.93 6.79
N ILE A 19 3.16 -18.12 5.91
CA ILE A 19 3.03 -19.36 5.12
C ILE A 19 4.22 -19.53 4.17
N ARG A 20 4.64 -18.48 3.47
CA ARG A 20 5.81 -18.51 2.58
C ARG A 20 7.10 -18.83 3.35
N HIS A 21 7.26 -18.27 4.54
CA HIS A 21 8.40 -18.56 5.42
C HIS A 21 8.35 -20.01 5.94
N GLN A 22 7.17 -20.53 6.30
CA GLN A 22 7.00 -21.93 6.67
C GLN A 22 7.34 -22.85 5.49
N GLN A 23 6.85 -22.55 4.29
CA GLN A 23 7.18 -23.29 3.06
C GLN A 23 8.67 -23.28 2.76
N ALA A 24 9.37 -22.17 3.00
CA ALA A 24 10.82 -22.08 2.79
C ALA A 24 11.63 -22.97 3.75
N GLY A 25 11.10 -23.27 4.94
CA GLY A 25 11.70 -24.18 5.91
C GLY A 25 11.27 -25.65 5.74
N LEU A 26 10.28 -25.95 4.90
CA LEU A 26 9.77 -27.30 4.67
C LEU A 26 10.50 -27.98 3.51
N SER A 27 10.97 -29.20 3.73
CA SER A 27 11.48 -30.05 2.65
C SER A 27 10.31 -30.51 1.76
N LEU A 28 10.33 -30.10 0.49
CA LEU A 28 9.30 -30.44 -0.51
C LEU A 28 9.09 -31.96 -0.66
N VAL A 29 10.12 -32.74 -0.36
CA VAL A 29 10.17 -34.20 -0.49
C VAL A 29 9.54 -34.91 0.71
N GLU A 30 9.68 -34.36 1.91
CA GLU A 30 9.18 -34.99 3.16
C GLU A 30 7.78 -34.52 3.53
N SER A 31 7.33 -33.38 2.99
CA SER A 31 6.08 -32.70 3.38
C SER A 31 5.22 -32.30 2.19
N ALA A 32 5.17 -33.13 1.15
CA ALA A 32 4.43 -32.85 -0.09
C ALA A 32 2.93 -32.58 0.15
N ASP A 33 2.27 -33.37 1.00
CA ASP A 33 0.84 -33.19 1.33
C ASP A 33 0.58 -31.86 2.05
N LYS A 34 1.45 -31.50 3.01
CA LYS A 34 1.37 -30.21 3.72
C LYS A 34 1.65 -29.03 2.80
N TYR A 35 2.56 -29.19 1.84
CA TYR A 35 2.83 -28.15 0.86
C TYR A 35 1.62 -27.89 -0.04
N ALA A 36 0.92 -28.94 -0.47
CA ALA A 36 -0.28 -28.83 -1.29
C ALA A 36 -1.45 -28.16 -0.55
N GLU A 37 -1.58 -28.36 0.76
CA GLU A 37 -2.56 -27.66 1.60
C GLU A 37 -2.21 -26.17 1.75
N LEU A 38 -0.95 -25.85 2.06
CA LEU A 38 -0.47 -24.47 2.20
C LEU A 38 -0.61 -23.67 0.90
N GLU A 39 -0.44 -24.31 -0.27
CA GLU A 39 -0.59 -23.62 -1.55
C GLU A 39 -2.06 -23.28 -1.85
N LYS A 40 -3.00 -24.18 -1.53
CA LYS A 40 -4.45 -23.89 -1.61
C LYS A 40 -4.83 -22.73 -0.69
N GLU A 41 -4.32 -22.72 0.55
CA GLU A 41 -4.59 -21.64 1.49
C GLU A 41 -4.01 -20.31 0.98
N LYS A 42 -2.79 -20.32 0.45
CA LYS A 42 -2.14 -19.16 -0.17
C LYS A 42 -2.96 -18.59 -1.33
N GLU A 43 -3.44 -19.43 -2.25
CA GLU A 43 -4.29 -18.99 -3.37
C GLU A 43 -5.57 -18.29 -2.88
N THR A 44 -6.22 -18.84 -1.84
CA THR A 44 -7.42 -18.21 -1.27
C THR A 44 -7.12 -16.86 -0.60
N LEU A 45 -5.99 -16.75 0.09
CA LEU A 45 -5.55 -15.51 0.73
C LEU A 45 -5.19 -14.44 -0.33
N GLU A 46 -4.52 -14.82 -1.41
CA GLU A 46 -4.18 -13.90 -2.52
C GLU A 46 -5.45 -13.39 -3.22
N ALA A 47 -6.43 -14.26 -3.49
CA ALA A 47 -7.71 -13.86 -4.07
C ALA A 47 -8.46 -12.85 -3.19
N GLU A 48 -8.51 -13.08 -1.87
CA GLU A 48 -9.19 -12.17 -0.95
C GLU A 48 -8.43 -10.83 -0.79
N ILE A 49 -7.10 -10.84 -0.79
CA ILE A 49 -6.29 -9.61 -0.79
C ILE A 49 -6.57 -8.78 -2.06
N ILE A 50 -6.65 -9.42 -3.23
CA ILE A 50 -6.97 -8.73 -4.50
C ILE A 50 -8.37 -8.10 -4.40
N ARG A 51 -9.37 -8.87 -3.97
CA ARG A 51 -10.73 -8.37 -3.79
C ARG A 51 -10.80 -7.18 -2.83
N LEU A 52 -10.13 -7.26 -1.68
CA LEU A 52 -10.10 -6.17 -0.70
C LEU A 52 -9.39 -4.93 -1.25
N ARG A 53 -8.31 -5.10 -2.03
CA ARG A 53 -7.61 -3.99 -2.72
C ARG A 53 -8.51 -3.32 -3.74
N GLU A 54 -9.29 -4.07 -4.52
CA GLU A 54 -10.25 -3.52 -5.46
C GLU A 54 -11.35 -2.71 -4.76
N VAL A 55 -11.94 -3.26 -3.69
CA VAL A 55 -12.96 -2.57 -2.89
C VAL A 55 -12.39 -1.27 -2.30
N HIS A 56 -11.16 -1.31 -1.78
CA HIS A 56 -10.48 -0.15 -1.25
C HIS A 56 -10.20 0.90 -2.33
N SER A 57 -9.72 0.47 -3.51
CA SER A 57 -9.48 1.35 -4.66
C SER A 57 -10.77 2.02 -5.15
N GLN A 58 -11.87 1.28 -5.25
CA GLN A 58 -13.18 1.82 -5.61
C GLN A 58 -13.69 2.85 -4.59
N LYS A 59 -13.46 2.63 -3.29
CA LYS A 59 -13.81 3.60 -2.23
C LYS A 59 -12.98 4.87 -2.33
N LEU A 60 -11.66 4.73 -2.48
CA LEU A 60 -10.75 5.86 -2.69
C LEU A 60 -11.09 6.65 -3.97
N SER A 61 -11.46 5.96 -5.05
CA SER A 61 -11.90 6.60 -6.29
C SER A 61 -13.13 7.48 -6.07
N LYS A 62 -14.13 6.99 -5.32
CA LYS A 62 -15.33 7.79 -4.97
C LYS A 62 -15.01 8.97 -4.06
N GLU A 63 -14.12 8.80 -3.08
CA GLU A 63 -13.67 9.89 -2.21
C GLU A 63 -12.84 10.94 -2.98
N ALA A 64 -11.97 10.51 -3.90
CA ALA A 64 -11.23 11.38 -4.80
C ALA A 64 -12.15 12.15 -5.75
N GLN A 65 -13.16 11.49 -6.31
CA GLN A 65 -14.20 12.14 -7.13
C GLN A 65 -14.93 13.22 -6.33
N LYS A 66 -15.24 12.95 -5.05
CA LYS A 66 -15.88 13.92 -4.15
C LYS A 66 -14.98 15.12 -3.88
N LEU A 67 -13.68 14.91 -3.63
CA LEU A 67 -12.68 15.97 -3.49
C LEU A 67 -12.59 16.84 -4.76
N MET A 68 -12.68 16.21 -5.94
CA MET A 68 -12.77 16.93 -7.20
C MET A 68 -14.07 17.72 -7.33
N ASN A 69 -15.21 17.23 -6.85
CA ASN A 69 -16.48 17.94 -7.02
C ASN A 69 -16.72 19.08 -6.00
N LEU A 70 -15.73 19.42 -5.16
CA LEU A 70 -15.86 20.52 -4.19
C LEU A 70 -15.86 21.90 -4.89
N PRO A 71 -16.81 22.81 -4.54
CA PRO A 71 -16.93 24.13 -5.16
C PRO A 71 -15.73 25.03 -4.88
N PHE A 72 -15.03 24.82 -3.76
CA PHE A 72 -13.84 25.56 -3.37
C PHE A 72 -12.60 24.64 -3.34
N ARG A 73 -12.07 24.32 -4.52
CA ARG A 73 -10.82 23.56 -4.67
C ARG A 73 -9.75 24.41 -5.36
N ARG A 74 -8.55 24.47 -4.78
CA ARG A 74 -7.38 25.14 -5.36
C ARG A 74 -6.12 24.40 -4.96
N ALA A 75 -5.23 24.15 -5.93
CA ALA A 75 -3.90 23.63 -5.67
C ALA A 75 -3.15 24.57 -4.71
N ILE A 76 -2.44 23.98 -3.75
CA ILE A 76 -1.67 24.74 -2.78
C ILE A 76 -0.36 25.17 -3.43
N THR A 77 -0.26 26.45 -3.81
CA THR A 77 0.98 27.00 -4.36
C THR A 77 2.03 27.21 -3.25
N LYS A 78 3.33 27.13 -3.60
CA LYS A 78 4.46 27.22 -2.65
C LYS A 78 4.47 28.51 -1.82
N LYS A 79 4.00 29.63 -2.39
CA LYS A 79 3.79 30.93 -1.70
C LYS A 79 2.66 30.89 -0.65
N ARG A 80 1.70 29.98 -0.81
CA ARG A 80 0.60 29.74 0.13
C ARG A 80 1.05 28.77 1.24
N ALA A 81 1.88 27.76 0.93
CA ALA A 81 2.44 26.77 1.87
C ALA A 81 3.08 27.42 3.13
N GLY A 82 3.90 28.47 2.95
CA GLY A 82 4.54 29.20 4.05
C GLY A 82 3.59 30.03 4.93
N ARG A 83 2.36 30.30 4.48
CA ARG A 83 1.33 31.05 5.23
C ARG A 83 0.35 30.16 6.00
N TYR A 84 0.29 28.85 5.74
CA TYR A 84 -0.64 27.96 6.42
C TYR A 84 -0.41 27.85 7.93
N GLY A 85 0.83 28.05 8.41
CA GLY A 85 1.15 27.99 9.84
C GLY A 85 0.32 28.97 10.68
N GLN A 86 -0.07 30.12 10.11
CA GLN A 86 -0.87 31.13 10.81
C GLN A 86 -2.38 30.85 10.76
N THR A 87 -2.86 30.07 9.79
CA THR A 87 -4.30 29.83 9.57
C THR A 87 -4.80 28.50 10.16
N GLN A 88 -3.90 27.54 10.43
CA GLN A 88 -4.30 26.20 10.91
C GLN A 88 -4.73 26.12 12.38
N LYS A 89 -4.57 27.17 13.20
CA LYS A 89 -5.08 27.16 14.58
C LYS A 89 -6.62 27.11 14.67
N LYS A 90 -7.35 27.32 13.55
CA LYS A 90 -8.83 27.31 13.53
C LYS A 90 -9.50 26.23 12.68
N ARG A 91 -8.79 25.36 11.96
CA ARG A 91 -9.45 24.32 11.14
C ARG A 91 -8.77 22.97 11.33
N THR A 92 -9.58 22.02 11.80
CA THR A 92 -9.25 20.66 12.21
C THR A 92 -8.39 19.93 11.19
N ARG A 93 -7.36 19.26 11.69
CA ARG A 93 -6.38 18.49 10.93
C ARG A 93 -7.04 17.24 10.33
N SER A 94 -7.42 17.28 9.06
CA SER A 94 -7.50 16.09 8.23
C SER A 94 -7.04 16.45 6.82
N ASP A 95 -6.32 15.53 6.18
CA ASP A 95 -6.13 15.49 4.72
C ASP A 95 -5.01 16.37 4.15
N ARG A 96 -3.78 16.16 4.60
CA ARG A 96 -2.58 16.47 3.81
C ARG A 96 -1.96 15.18 3.27
N GLY A 97 -2.45 14.72 2.11
CA GLY A 97 -1.76 13.71 1.30
C GLY A 97 -0.75 14.39 0.38
N ALA A 98 0.52 13.96 0.44
CA ALA A 98 1.57 14.37 -0.49
C ALA A 98 1.57 13.41 -1.71
N PRO A 99 1.86 13.86 -2.93
CA PRO A 99 2.11 12.96 -4.05
C PRO A 99 3.49 12.29 -3.87
N ASP A 100 3.49 10.95 -3.87
CA ASP A 100 4.70 10.12 -3.97
C ASP A 100 5.18 10.13 -5.43
N ASP A 101 6.27 10.86 -5.69
CA ASP A 101 7.01 10.77 -6.95
C ASP A 101 7.88 9.50 -6.90
N GLY A 102 7.28 8.36 -7.23
CA GLY A 102 7.94 7.07 -7.35
C GLY A 102 8.91 7.03 -8.54
N ALA A 103 10.05 7.70 -8.43
CA ALA A 103 11.23 7.50 -9.27
C ALA A 103 12.27 6.69 -8.45
N GLY A 104 12.29 5.37 -8.66
CA GLY A 104 13.33 4.53 -8.06
C GLY A 104 14.71 4.85 -8.65
N PRO A 105 15.80 4.85 -7.87
CA PRO A 105 17.14 4.86 -8.43
C PRO A 105 17.47 3.46 -8.97
N GLY A 106 17.64 3.39 -10.29
CA GLY A 106 18.09 2.20 -11.00
C GLY A 106 19.49 1.77 -10.58
N ASN A 107 19.65 0.46 -10.39
CA ASN A 107 20.95 -0.21 -10.26
C ASN A 107 21.77 0.01 -11.54
N GLY A 108 22.99 0.54 -11.39
CA GLY A 108 23.94 0.69 -12.48
C GLY A 108 25.19 1.46 -12.09
N ALA A 109 25.97 0.95 -11.12
CA ALA A 109 27.33 1.44 -10.90
C ALA A 109 28.31 0.45 -11.54
N GLN A 110 29.00 0.98 -12.55
CA GLN A 110 29.94 0.33 -13.44
C GLN A 110 31.16 -0.21 -12.69
N ARG A 111 31.66 -1.34 -13.20
CA ARG A 111 33.00 -1.86 -12.95
C ARG A 111 34.01 -0.88 -13.56
N ASP A 112 34.98 -0.43 -12.78
CA ASP A 112 36.22 0.14 -13.29
C ASP A 112 37.39 -0.36 -12.44
N ASP A 113 37.80 -1.60 -12.72
CA ASP A 113 39.15 -2.07 -12.41
C ASP A 113 40.09 -1.55 -13.51
N ARG A 114 40.88 -0.52 -13.20
CA ARG A 114 42.09 -0.18 -13.97
C ARG A 114 43.21 0.29 -13.06
N LEU A 115 44.25 -0.55 -13.05
CA LEU A 115 45.70 -0.30 -12.91
C LEU A 115 46.21 0.37 -11.62
#